data_AF-A0A497QK07-F1
#
_entry.id   AF-A0A497QK07-F1
#
_cell.length_a   1.000
_cell.length_b   1.000
_cell.length_c   1.000
_cell.angle_alpha   90.00
_cell.angle_beta   90.00
_cell.angle_gamma   90.00
#
_symmetry.space_group_name_H-M   'P 1'
#
loop_
_entity.id
_entity.type
_entity.pdbx_description
1 polymer ?
#
loop_
_entity_poly.entity_id
_entity_poly.type
_entity_poly.pdbx_seq_one_letter_code
_entity_poly.pdbx_strand_id
1 'polypeptide(L)'
;FIIGDRAQLPNDYDREIVSKINSVIPYDKAWEKAIEYLKKFPKSYLLDQRKFFSEVYKKVRDDFLEKVVEDKDKRKQKTLFDF
;
A
#
# COMPACT_ATOMS: atom_id res chain seq x y z
N PHE A 1 12.80 -13.59 9.11
CA PHE A 1 12.21 -12.69 10.13
C PHE A 1 11.51 -13.56 11.18
N ILE A 2 11.68 -13.31 12.47
CA ILE A 2 11.01 -14.09 13.53
C ILE A 2 9.87 -13.23 14.07
N ILE A 3 8.63 -13.75 14.02
CA ILE A 3 7.46 -13.13 14.66
C ILE A 3 6.95 -14.13 15.69
N GLY A 4 7.04 -13.80 16.97
CA GLY A 4 6.84 -14.74 18.07
C GLY A 4 7.98 -15.76 18.17
N ASP A 5 7.66 -17.05 18.23
CA ASP A 5 8.64 -18.13 18.44
C ASP A 5 8.98 -18.91 17.15
N ARG A 6 8.48 -18.45 15.99
CA ARG A 6 8.66 -19.13 14.70
C ARG A 6 9.38 -18.25 13.69
N ALA A 7 10.36 -18.83 13.02
CA ALA A 7 10.98 -18.22 11.84
C ALA A 7 9.95 -18.19 10.71
N GLN A 8 9.61 -16.99 10.25
CA GLN A 8 8.73 -16.77 9.12
C GLN A 8 9.52 -16.99 7.82
N LEU A 9 9.09 -17.96 7.02
CA LEU A 9 9.64 -18.23 5.69
C LEU A 9 9.00 -17.30 4.66
N PRO A 10 9.66 -17.02 3.51
CA PRO A 10 9.07 -16.26 2.42
C PRO A 10 7.70 -16.83 1.97
N ASN A 11 7.57 -18.16 1.89
CA ASN A 11 6.30 -18.81 1.56
C ASN A 11 5.16 -18.51 2.55
N ASP A 12 5.47 -18.19 3.82
CA ASP A 12 4.45 -17.82 4.80
C ASP A 12 3.89 -16.42 4.51
N TYR A 13 4.72 -15.51 4.01
CA TYR A 13 4.27 -14.19 3.55
C TYR A 13 3.34 -14.33 2.34
N ASP A 14 3.73 -15.16 1.36
CA ASP A 14 2.92 -15.40 0.18
C ASP A 14 1.55 -16.00 0.56
N ARG A 15 1.55 -17.01 1.45
CA ARG A 15 0.31 -17.66 1.86
C ARG A 15 -0.56 -16.73 2.70
N GLU A 16 0.00 -16.00 3.66
CA GLU A 16 -0.82 -15.27 4.65
C GLU A 16 -1.14 -13.84 4.26
N ILE A 17 -0.34 -13.21 3.40
CA ILE A 17 -0.48 -11.80 3.00
C ILE A 17 -0.87 -11.70 1.53
N VAL A 18 -0.10 -12.30 0.63
CA VAL A 18 -0.34 -12.18 -0.82
C VAL A 18 -1.69 -12.76 -1.20
N SER A 19 -2.06 -13.93 -0.67
CA SER A 19 -3.38 -14.55 -0.94
C SER A 19 -4.56 -13.67 -0.54
N LYS A 20 -4.49 -13.02 0.64
CA LYS A 20 -5.55 -12.17 1.17
C LYS A 20 -5.69 -10.89 0.34
N ILE A 21 -4.57 -10.28 -0.04
CA ILE A 21 -4.58 -9.10 -0.92
C ILE A 21 -5.14 -9.48 -2.30
N ASN A 22 -4.65 -10.57 -2.90
CA ASN A 22 -5.11 -11.07 -4.20
C ASN A 22 -6.61 -11.36 -4.26
N SER A 23 -7.23 -11.75 -3.13
CA SER A 23 -8.68 -11.96 -3.06
C SER A 23 -9.51 -10.68 -3.27
N VAL A 24 -8.88 -9.51 -3.16
CA VAL A 24 -9.54 -8.20 -3.29
C VAL A 24 -9.01 -7.42 -4.51
N ILE A 25 -7.71 -7.44 -4.75
CA ILE A 25 -7.02 -6.75 -5.85
C ILE A 25 -5.73 -7.51 -6.19
N PRO A 26 -5.30 -7.57 -7.47
CA PRO A 26 -4.00 -8.14 -7.81
C PRO A 26 -2.88 -7.54 -6.94
N TYR A 27 -2.13 -8.41 -6.27
CA TYR A 27 -1.11 -8.02 -5.31
C TYR A 27 -0.09 -7.05 -5.92
N ASP A 28 0.38 -7.34 -7.13
CA ASP A 28 1.35 -6.49 -7.82
C ASP A 28 0.80 -5.07 -8.04
N LYS A 29 -0.49 -4.95 -8.35
CA LYS A 29 -1.17 -3.65 -8.48
C LYS A 29 -1.26 -2.93 -7.14
N ALA A 30 -1.59 -3.65 -6.06
CA ALA A 30 -1.62 -3.07 -4.72
C ALA A 30 -0.23 -2.61 -4.27
N TRP A 31 0.79 -3.42 -4.53
CA TRP A 31 2.18 -3.13 -4.23
C TRP A 31 2.69 -1.89 -4.95
N GLU A 32 2.46 -1.82 -6.28
CA GLU A 32 2.82 -0.65 -7.08
C GLU A 32 2.18 0.62 -6.53
N LYS A 33 0.87 0.60 -6.29
CA LYS A 33 0.13 1.76 -5.75
C LYS A 33 0.60 2.16 -4.36
N ALA A 34 0.97 1.21 -3.50
CA ALA A 34 1.56 1.49 -2.19
C ALA A 34 2.90 2.23 -2.33
N ILE A 35 3.81 1.77 -3.19
CA ILE A 35 5.09 2.44 -3.44
C ILE A 35 4.87 3.85 -4.02
N GLU A 36 3.96 4.01 -4.97
CA GLU A 36 3.61 5.33 -5.52
C GLU A 36 3.04 6.28 -4.46
N TYR A 37 2.26 5.76 -3.51
CA TYR A 37 1.74 6.54 -2.40
C TYR A 37 2.86 7.01 -1.47
N LEU A 38 3.76 6.09 -1.07
CA LEU A 38 4.88 6.38 -0.17
C LEU A 38 5.85 7.41 -0.77
N LYS A 39 6.06 7.40 -2.09
CA LYS A 39 6.91 8.39 -2.80
C LYS A 39 6.46 9.84 -2.63
N LYS A 40 5.22 10.10 -2.20
CA LYS A 40 4.71 11.45 -1.94
C LYS A 40 5.22 12.06 -0.62
N PHE A 41 5.84 11.25 0.25
CA PHE A 41 6.26 11.67 1.58
C PHE A 41 7.77 11.85 1.68
N PRO A 42 8.25 12.78 2.51
CA PRO A 42 9.68 12.92 2.80
C PRO A 42 10.25 11.66 3.46
N LYS A 43 11.51 11.33 3.16
CA LYS A 43 12.23 10.19 3.78
C LYS A 43 12.20 10.24 5.31
N SER A 44 12.24 11.43 5.91
CA SER A 44 12.17 11.63 7.36
C SER A 44 10.83 11.19 7.97
N TYR A 45 9.74 11.19 7.21
CA TYR A 45 8.44 10.67 7.65
C TYR A 45 8.40 9.15 7.55
N LEU A 46 9.01 8.58 6.50
CA LEU A 46 9.02 7.14 6.26
C LEU A 46 9.92 6.38 7.25
N LEU A 47 11.01 7.00 7.71
CA LEU A 47 11.96 6.39 8.65
C LEU A 47 11.63 6.65 10.13
N ASP A 48 10.76 7.60 10.44
CA ASP A 48 10.29 7.86 11.80
C ASP A 48 9.02 7.04 12.05
N GLN A 49 9.10 6.05 12.94
CA GLN A 49 8.01 5.12 13.20
C GLN A 49 6.70 5.81 13.63
N ARG A 50 6.79 6.88 14.42
CA ARG A 50 5.60 7.60 14.91
C ARG A 50 4.95 8.37 13.77
N LYS A 51 5.75 9.07 12.98
CA LYS A 51 5.27 9.84 11.81
C LYS A 51 4.73 8.92 10.72
N PHE A 52 5.42 7.82 10.43
CA PHE A 52 4.93 6.83 9.48
C PHE A 52 3.55 6.31 9.90
N PHE A 53 3.39 5.94 11.17
CA PHE A 53 2.10 5.48 11.66
C PHE A 53 1.02 6.56 11.57
N SER A 54 1.25 7.77 12.10
CA SER A 54 0.21 8.79 12.22
C SER A 54 -0.12 9.50 10.90
N GLU A 55 0.90 9.82 10.09
CA GLU A 55 0.77 10.69 8.92
C GLU A 55 0.66 9.93 7.60
N VAL A 56 1.20 8.70 7.54
CA VAL A 56 1.26 7.93 6.30
C VAL A 56 0.27 6.77 6.34
N TYR A 57 0.47 5.82 7.25
CA TYR A 57 -0.32 4.59 7.29
C TYR A 57 -1.75 4.83 7.77
N LYS A 58 -1.94 5.47 8.94
CA LYS A 58 -3.27 5.60 9.57
C LYS A 58 -4.27 6.38 8.72
N LYS A 59 -3.82 7.30 7.86
CA LYS A 59 -4.68 8.13 7.00
C LYS A 59 -5.41 7.34 5.91
N VAL A 60 -4.86 6.20 5.51
CA VAL A 60 -5.36 5.36 4.40
C VAL A 60 -5.57 3.91 4.82
N ARG A 61 -5.41 3.57 6.10
CA ARG A 61 -5.48 2.19 6.59
C ARG A 61 -6.79 1.50 6.24
N ASP A 62 -7.90 2.18 6.49
CA ASP A 62 -9.24 1.57 6.41
C ASP A 62 -9.85 1.73 5.00
N ASP A 63 -9.43 2.75 4.23
CA ASP A 63 -9.99 3.10 2.92
C ASP A 63 -8.92 3.10 1.80
N PHE A 64 -7.93 2.20 1.88
CA PHE A 64 -6.77 2.21 0.99
C PHE A 64 -7.15 2.10 -0.49
N LEU A 65 -8.10 1.23 -0.83
CA LEU A 65 -8.54 1.01 -2.21
C LEU A 65 -9.11 2.31 -2.81
N GLU A 66 -10.03 2.94 -2.12
CA GLU A 66 -10.69 4.16 -2.57
C GLU A 66 -9.71 5.34 -2.67
N LYS A 67 -8.91 5.57 -1.63
CA LYS A 67 -8.05 6.76 -1.51
C LYS A 67 -6.73 6.65 -2.28
N VAL A 68 -6.22 5.45 -2.51
CA VAL A 68 -4.88 5.24 -3.08
C VAL A 68 -4.94 4.56 -4.44
N VAL A 69 -5.76 3.52 -4.58
CA VAL A 69 -5.83 2.76 -5.84
C VAL A 69 -6.70 3.51 -6.86
N GLU A 70 -7.91 3.89 -6.47
CA GLU A 70 -8.94 4.43 -7.37
C GLU A 70 -8.83 5.93 -7.65
N ASP A 71 -8.37 6.73 -6.67
CA ASP A 71 -8.29 8.20 -6.79
C ASP A 71 -7.39 8.67 -7.96
N LYS A 72 -6.34 7.89 -8.30
CA LYS A 72 -5.48 8.21 -9.45
C LYS A 72 -6.05 7.77 -10.79
N ASP A 73 -6.81 6.68 -10.85
CA ASP A 73 -7.37 6.18 -12.10
C ASP A 73 -8.43 7.18 -12.63
N LYS A 74 -9.18 7.83 -11.73
CA LYS A 74 -10.10 8.93 -12.06
C LYS A 74 -9.39 10.18 -12.61
N ARG A 75 -8.21 10.53 -12.06
CA ARG A 75 -7.42 11.70 -12.53
C ARG A 75 -6.82 11.47 -13.92
N LYS A 76 -6.32 10.26 -14.19
CA LYS A 76 -5.81 9.87 -15.53
C LYS A 76 -6.90 9.88 -16.59
N GLN A 77 -8.11 9.40 -16.25
CA GLN A 77 -9.26 9.45 -17.15
C GLN A 77 -9.65 10.89 -17.47
N LYS A 78 -9.75 11.78 -16.48
CA LYS A 78 -10.05 13.20 -16.70
C LYS A 78 -9.12 13.85 -17.73
N THR A 79 -7.80 13.65 -17.58
CA THR A 79 -6.82 14.25 -18.50
C THR A 79 -6.88 13.72 -19.94
N LEU A 80 -7.48 12.54 -20.17
CA LEU A 80 -7.60 11.93 -21.50
C LEU A 80 -8.89 12.34 -22.23
N PHE A 81 -9.89 12.87 -21.52
CA PHE A 81 -11.17 13.30 -22.08
C PHE A 81 -11.34 14.83 -22.11
N ASP A 82 -10.32 15.60 -21.72
CA ASP A 82 -10.30 17.07 -21.69
C ASP A 82 -9.76 17.71 -23.00
N PHE A 83 -9.95 17.06 -24.16
CA PHE A 83 -9.53 17.59 -25.48
C PHE A 83 -10.69 18.21 -26.26
#